data_AF-A0A661D951-F1
#
_entry.id   AF-A0A661D951-F1
#
_cell.length_a   1.000
_cell.length_b   1.000
_cell.length_c   1.000
_cell.angle_alpha   90.00
_cell.angle_beta   90.00
_cell.angle_gamma   90.00
#
_symmetry.space_group_name_H-M   'P 1'
#
loop_
_entity.id
_entity.type
_entity.pdbx_description
1 polymer ?
#
loop_
_entity_poly.entity_id
_entity_poly.type
_entity_poly.pdbx_seq_one_letter_code
_entity_poly.pdbx_strand_id
1 'polypeptide(L)'
;MIISLSLLLGLGLPVQSIAGEQHDKSGYLSETGKVMVPDVGAGTVFQVEMPQKENVDKRGRVYRLPNTILKQLTDNMKGGDWGGCGDNGDKIEIFSNHFFNLENNKLLLLLGISDYLCSSNTFMPVMVDYHGKWEYGRFIDGEPTLLVKGSDNALWLNSQWQIEGTYPSLYRSTDGVQWQEITLPENRNVDCCFEWLTQICFDGLRIRLKFDGDSTNKTEYWVTERPNVLKPIPKWHQLNHVDKEIEPECLFVPVTKGNWIRQASENTAEIRFQLKQNDHVLTVIIPKWISVE
;
A
#
# COMPACT_ATOMS: atom_id res chain seq x y z
N MET A 1 -56.97 -37.34 10.32
CA MET A 1 -55.78 -38.23 10.26
C MET A 1 -54.69 -37.53 11.04
N ILE A 2 -54.43 -38.08 12.22
CA ILE A 2 -53.60 -37.56 13.31
C ILE A 2 -52.27 -38.31 13.23
N ILE A 3 -51.15 -37.67 13.56
CA ILE A 3 -50.22 -38.12 14.61
C ILE A 3 -49.38 -36.92 15.05
N SER A 4 -49.72 -36.47 16.26
CA SER A 4 -48.87 -35.79 17.21
C SER A 4 -48.00 -36.84 17.90
N LEU A 5 -46.75 -36.50 18.26
CA LEU A 5 -46.07 -37.19 19.36
C LEU A 5 -45.10 -36.24 20.06
N SER A 6 -45.48 -35.84 21.28
CA SER A 6 -44.60 -35.33 22.33
C SER A 6 -44.51 -36.41 23.42
N LEU A 7 -43.34 -36.56 24.05
CA LEU A 7 -43.11 -36.90 25.48
C LEU A 7 -41.56 -37.00 25.67
N LEU A 8 -40.88 -36.18 26.51
CA LEU A 8 -40.73 -36.24 27.99
C LEU A 8 -39.94 -37.51 28.43
N LEU A 9 -38.90 -37.56 29.27
CA LEU A 9 -38.36 -36.77 30.40
C LEU A 9 -36.89 -37.18 30.66
N GLY A 10 -36.01 -36.28 31.12
CA GLY A 10 -35.48 -36.26 32.51
C GLY A 10 -33.98 -36.64 32.53
N LEU A 11 -33.05 -36.10 33.33
CA LEU A 11 -33.02 -35.31 34.56
C LEU A 11 -31.62 -34.67 34.70
N GLY A 12 -31.49 -33.52 35.38
CA GLY A 12 -30.22 -33.13 36.05
C GLY A 12 -29.81 -31.64 35.97
N LEU A 13 -30.48 -30.77 36.75
CA LEU A 13 -29.97 -29.46 37.21
C LEU A 13 -29.16 -29.67 38.52
N PRO A 14 -28.25 -28.75 38.98
CA PRO A 14 -28.53 -27.36 39.41
C PRO A 14 -27.52 -26.30 38.91
N VAL A 15 -27.94 -25.05 38.60
CA VAL A 15 -28.01 -23.84 39.47
C VAL A 15 -26.67 -23.41 40.08
N GLN A 16 -26.15 -22.24 39.67
CA GLN A 16 -25.86 -21.12 40.58
C GLN A 16 -25.64 -19.79 39.81
N SER A 17 -26.44 -18.79 40.20
CA SER A 17 -26.27 -17.37 39.90
C SER A 17 -25.66 -16.65 41.11
N ILE A 18 -24.73 -15.72 40.88
CA ILE A 18 -24.36 -14.60 41.77
C ILE A 18 -23.86 -13.50 40.79
N ALA A 19 -24.57 -12.40 40.51
CA ALA A 19 -24.97 -11.23 41.30
C ALA A 19 -23.83 -10.21 41.56
N GLY A 20 -24.09 -8.93 41.21
CA GLY A 20 -23.37 -7.70 41.63
C GLY A 20 -21.94 -7.55 41.07
N GLU A 21 -21.37 -6.37 40.82
CA GLU A 21 -21.58 -5.06 41.42
C GLU A 21 -21.15 -3.90 40.51
N GLN A 22 -21.63 -2.74 40.95
CA GLN A 22 -21.56 -1.38 40.47
C GLN A 22 -20.15 -0.76 40.37
N HIS A 23 -20.11 0.34 39.62
CA HIS A 23 -19.12 1.41 39.60
C HIS A 23 -18.29 1.59 40.87
N ASP A 24 -16.99 1.87 40.69
CA ASP A 24 -16.34 2.83 41.56
C ASP A 24 -15.34 3.75 40.85
N LYS A 25 -15.40 5.01 41.26
CA LYS A 25 -14.54 6.13 40.86
C LYS A 25 -13.41 6.25 41.88
N SER A 26 -12.16 6.15 41.46
CA SER A 26 -11.02 6.93 41.99
C SER A 26 -9.89 6.82 40.98
N GLY A 27 -9.15 7.85 40.57
CA GLY A 27 -8.71 9.01 41.34
C GLY A 27 -7.21 8.89 41.59
N TYR A 28 -6.38 9.06 40.57
CA TYR A 28 -4.97 9.46 40.74
C TYR A 28 -4.64 10.55 39.72
N LEU A 29 -4.56 11.78 40.24
CA LEU A 29 -3.82 12.88 39.66
C LEU A 29 -2.32 12.58 39.77
N SER A 30 -1.60 12.75 38.67
CA SER A 30 -0.18 13.06 38.67
C SER A 30 0.07 14.02 37.51
N GLU A 31 0.26 15.28 37.86
CA GLU A 31 0.74 16.34 36.98
C GLU A 31 2.07 15.93 36.34
N THR A 32 2.19 16.10 35.02
CA THR A 32 3.27 16.81 34.30
C THR A 32 3.35 16.34 32.84
N GLY A 33 3.45 17.29 31.93
CA GLY A 33 4.26 17.11 30.71
C GLY A 33 3.53 16.69 29.43
N LYS A 34 3.20 17.69 28.62
CA LYS A 34 3.23 17.69 27.15
C LYS A 34 2.51 16.55 26.42
N VAL A 35 1.36 16.89 25.86
CA VAL A 35 0.82 16.26 24.64
C VAL A 35 1.90 16.29 23.56
N MET A 36 2.50 15.14 23.26
CA MET A 36 3.25 14.94 22.01
C MET A 36 2.24 14.79 20.88
N VAL A 37 2.09 15.86 20.12
CA VAL A 37 1.61 15.78 18.74
C VAL A 37 2.65 14.95 17.98
N PRO A 38 2.28 13.89 17.24
CA PRO A 38 3.24 13.24 16.37
C PRO A 38 3.67 14.25 15.30
N ASP A 39 4.97 14.49 15.30
CA ASP A 39 5.65 15.39 14.40
C ASP A 39 5.35 15.01 12.95
N VAL A 40 5.05 16.00 12.12
CA VAL A 40 4.83 15.83 10.68
C VAL A 40 6.19 15.55 10.07
N GLY A 41 6.59 14.27 10.11
CA GLY A 41 7.93 13.83 9.77
C GLY A 41 8.25 14.12 8.31
N ALA A 42 9.22 15.02 8.10
CA ALA A 42 10.02 15.05 6.89
C ALA A 42 10.53 13.63 6.61
N GLY A 43 10.13 13.05 5.48
CA GLY A 43 10.52 11.70 5.11
C GLY A 43 12.05 11.58 5.02
N THR A 44 12.59 10.44 5.46
CA THR A 44 14.00 10.09 5.25
C THR A 44 14.13 9.42 3.89
N VAL A 45 14.88 10.02 2.96
CA VAL A 45 15.35 9.32 1.75
C VAL A 45 16.64 8.59 2.10
N PHE A 46 16.72 7.31 1.76
CA PHE A 46 17.97 6.57 1.82
C PHE A 46 18.56 6.47 0.42
N GLN A 47 19.70 7.14 0.22
CA GLN A 47 20.45 7.09 -1.03
C GLN A 47 21.59 6.09 -0.89
N VAL A 48 21.78 5.27 -1.92
CA VAL A 48 22.89 4.31 -1.97
C VAL A 48 23.66 4.57 -3.27
N GLU A 49 24.84 5.17 -3.15
CA GLU A 49 25.83 5.18 -4.22
C GLU A 49 26.69 3.92 -4.09
N MET A 50 26.72 3.10 -5.14
CA MET A 50 27.62 1.96 -5.21
C MET A 50 28.99 2.36 -5.79
N PRO A 51 30.10 1.75 -5.32
CA PRO A 51 31.31 1.71 -6.10
C PRO A 51 31.05 0.85 -7.35
N GLN A 52 31.18 1.47 -8.52
CA GLN A 52 30.92 0.84 -9.80
C GLN A 52 31.85 -0.36 -10.00
N LYS A 53 31.31 -1.59 -9.96
CA LYS A 53 31.89 -2.68 -10.73
C LYS A 53 31.22 -2.65 -12.10
N GLU A 54 31.69 -1.73 -12.93
CA GLU A 54 31.36 -1.63 -14.35
C GLU A 54 31.81 -2.93 -15.04
N ASN A 55 30.95 -3.96 -15.05
CA ASN A 55 30.99 -4.93 -16.13
C ASN A 55 30.26 -4.29 -17.30
N VAL A 56 30.94 -3.36 -17.98
CA VAL A 56 30.50 -2.82 -19.27
C VAL A 56 30.68 -3.94 -20.29
N ASP A 57 29.73 -4.86 -20.32
CA ASP A 57 29.53 -5.67 -21.51
C ASP A 57 29.09 -4.70 -22.61
N LYS A 58 29.76 -4.76 -23.77
CA LYS A 58 29.77 -3.69 -24.79
C LYS A 58 28.41 -3.39 -25.46
N ARG A 59 27.30 -3.91 -24.93
CA ARG A 59 25.93 -3.79 -25.47
C ARG A 59 24.86 -3.42 -24.44
N GLY A 60 25.17 -3.22 -23.16
CA GLY A 60 24.16 -2.81 -22.17
C GLY A 60 24.69 -2.47 -20.79
N ARG A 61 23.91 -1.71 -20.00
CA ARG A 61 24.18 -1.41 -18.59
C ARG A 61 23.35 -2.36 -17.73
N VAL A 62 23.97 -2.96 -16.71
CA VAL A 62 23.30 -3.88 -15.78
C VAL A 62 23.42 -3.36 -14.35
N TYR A 63 22.28 -3.13 -13.70
CA TYR A 63 22.21 -2.74 -12.29
C TYR A 63 21.50 -3.81 -11.49
N ARG A 64 22.08 -4.20 -10.36
CA ARG A 64 21.51 -5.20 -9.44
C ARG A 64 20.98 -4.51 -8.20
N LEU A 65 19.92 -5.05 -7.61
CA LEU A 65 19.37 -4.57 -6.35
C LEU A 65 20.50 -4.49 -5.30
N PRO A 66 20.76 -3.31 -4.69
CA PRO A 66 21.79 -3.18 -3.68
C PRO A 66 21.52 -4.05 -2.45
N ASN A 67 22.60 -4.58 -1.86
CA ASN A 67 22.51 -5.39 -0.62
C ASN A 67 21.88 -4.63 0.54
N THR A 68 21.98 -3.30 0.57
CA THR A 68 21.33 -2.46 1.58
C THR A 68 19.81 -2.55 1.49
N ILE A 69 19.25 -2.44 0.28
CA ILE A 69 17.81 -2.58 0.04
C ILE A 69 17.37 -4.02 0.31
N LEU A 70 18.16 -5.00 -0.14
CA LEU A 70 17.90 -6.42 0.13
C LEU A 70 17.87 -6.70 1.64
N LYS A 71 18.82 -6.16 2.40
CA LYS A 71 18.86 -6.30 3.85
C LYS A 71 17.63 -5.69 4.51
N GLN A 72 17.16 -4.52 4.06
CA GLN A 72 15.93 -3.91 4.59
C GLN A 72 14.70 -4.79 4.34
N LEU A 73 14.56 -5.36 3.15
CA LEU A 73 13.49 -6.33 2.84
C LEU A 73 13.58 -7.55 3.78
N THR A 74 14.77 -8.14 3.90
CA THR A 74 15.01 -9.31 4.75
C THR A 74 14.77 -9.02 6.23
N ASP A 75 15.27 -7.91 6.76
CA ASP A 75 15.10 -7.51 8.15
C ASP A 75 13.61 -7.30 8.48
N ASN A 76 12.85 -6.68 7.57
CA ASN A 76 11.43 -6.43 7.79
C ASN A 76 10.61 -7.74 7.76
N MET A 77 10.95 -8.67 6.86
CA MET A 77 10.37 -10.02 6.85
C MET A 77 10.71 -10.84 8.11
N LYS A 78 11.90 -10.64 8.71
CA LYS A 78 12.36 -11.40 9.89
C LYS A 78 11.94 -10.76 11.24
N GLY A 79 11.73 -9.45 11.28
CA GLY A 79 11.88 -8.63 12.50
C GLY A 79 10.61 -8.15 13.20
N GLY A 80 9.41 -8.65 12.89
CA GLY A 80 8.18 -8.21 13.58
C GLY A 80 7.13 -9.31 13.75
N ASP A 81 5.93 -8.92 14.21
CA ASP A 81 4.69 -9.74 14.27
C ASP A 81 4.30 -10.38 12.90
N TRP A 82 5.08 -10.09 11.86
CA TRP A 82 5.01 -10.47 10.46
C TRP A 82 5.85 -11.72 10.12
N GLY A 83 6.65 -12.21 11.06
CA GLY A 83 7.46 -13.41 10.90
C GLY A 83 6.63 -14.67 11.02
N GLY A 84 6.17 -15.22 9.89
CA GLY A 84 5.43 -16.49 9.89
C GLY A 84 5.50 -17.28 8.60
N CYS A 85 6.22 -16.80 7.58
CA CYS A 85 6.13 -17.37 6.25
C CYS A 85 7.38 -18.16 5.89
N GLY A 86 7.25 -19.47 6.03
CA GLY A 86 8.28 -20.44 5.68
C GLY A 86 9.22 -20.77 6.84
N ASP A 87 9.76 -21.99 6.76
CA ASP A 87 10.77 -22.52 7.67
C ASP A 87 12.18 -22.12 7.22
N ASN A 88 13.20 -22.35 8.06
CA ASN A 88 14.58 -22.13 7.67
C ASN A 88 14.92 -22.90 6.38
N GLY A 89 15.48 -22.20 5.40
CA GLY A 89 15.74 -22.72 4.06
C GLY A 89 14.65 -22.42 3.03
N ASP A 90 13.47 -21.97 3.45
CA ASP A 90 12.41 -21.60 2.52
C ASP A 90 12.74 -20.34 1.73
N LYS A 91 12.10 -20.23 0.57
CA LYS A 91 12.23 -19.11 -0.36
C LYS A 91 10.95 -18.27 -0.31
N ILE A 92 11.05 -17.10 0.29
CA ILE A 92 9.95 -16.13 0.34
C ILE A 92 10.02 -15.26 -0.91
N GLU A 93 8.92 -15.15 -1.64
CA GLU A 93 8.85 -14.35 -2.87
C GLU A 93 8.94 -12.84 -2.58
N ILE A 94 9.64 -12.11 -3.45
CA ILE A 94 9.54 -10.65 -3.54
C ILE A 94 8.56 -10.31 -4.67
N PHE A 95 7.43 -9.72 -4.30
CA PHE A 95 6.41 -9.32 -5.27
C PHE A 95 6.85 -8.05 -5.99
N SER A 96 6.83 -8.09 -7.32
CA SER A 96 7.40 -7.02 -8.17
C SER A 96 6.58 -6.76 -9.42
N ASN A 97 5.28 -7.05 -9.35
CA ASN A 97 4.35 -6.85 -10.46
C ASN A 97 3.94 -5.38 -10.62
N HIS A 98 4.06 -4.59 -9.55
CA HIS A 98 3.82 -3.15 -9.52
C HIS A 98 5.11 -2.42 -9.87
N PHE A 99 5.28 -2.11 -11.15
CA PHE A 99 6.39 -1.33 -11.67
C PHE A 99 5.89 -0.28 -12.64
N PHE A 100 6.57 0.87 -12.67
CA PHE A 100 6.10 2.06 -13.34
C PHE A 100 7.25 2.87 -13.92
N ASN A 101 6.97 3.56 -15.01
CA ASN A 101 7.91 4.49 -15.61
C ASN A 101 7.66 5.91 -15.07
N LEU A 102 8.66 6.48 -14.43
CA LEU A 102 8.67 7.89 -14.02
C LEU A 102 9.36 8.76 -15.08
N GLU A 103 9.37 10.06 -14.84
CA GLU A 103 10.07 11.03 -15.69
C GLU A 103 11.56 10.68 -15.82
N ASN A 104 12.16 11.05 -16.96
CA ASN A 104 13.53 10.72 -17.33
C ASN A 104 13.83 9.20 -17.38
N ASN A 105 12.80 8.39 -17.63
CA ASN A 105 12.87 6.92 -17.72
C ASN A 105 13.35 6.22 -16.44
N LYS A 106 13.18 6.87 -15.28
CA LYS A 106 13.40 6.23 -13.99
C LYS A 106 12.40 5.09 -13.81
N LEU A 107 12.86 3.97 -13.26
CA LEU A 107 12.01 2.83 -12.89
C LEU A 107 11.58 2.99 -11.45
N LEU A 108 10.27 3.00 -11.21
CA LEU A 108 9.68 2.84 -9.88
C LEU A 108 9.22 1.38 -9.74
N LEU A 109 9.61 0.75 -8.64
CA LEU A 109 9.18 -0.57 -8.20
C LEU A 109 8.47 -0.40 -6.86
N LEU A 110 7.28 -0.98 -6.71
CA LEU A 110 6.66 -1.18 -5.41
C LEU A 110 6.90 -2.64 -5.04
N LEU A 111 7.99 -2.89 -4.31
CA LEU A 111 8.44 -4.23 -3.96
C LEU A 111 7.63 -4.74 -2.77
N GLY A 112 6.67 -5.63 -3.04
CA GLY A 112 5.86 -6.27 -2.03
C GLY A 112 6.64 -7.35 -1.29
N ILE A 113 6.37 -7.47 0.00
CA ILE A 113 6.93 -8.49 0.89
C ILE A 113 5.79 -9.27 1.52
N SER A 114 6.04 -10.56 1.78
CA SER A 114 5.09 -11.38 2.52
C SER A 114 4.93 -10.88 3.94
N ASP A 115 3.68 -10.83 4.37
CA ASP A 115 3.22 -10.47 5.70
C ASP A 115 2.88 -11.73 6.54
N TYR A 116 2.26 -11.60 7.73
CA TYR A 116 1.89 -12.77 8.55
C TYR A 116 0.83 -13.68 7.89
N LEU A 117 0.11 -13.21 6.87
CA LEU A 117 -0.80 -14.03 6.05
C LEU A 117 -0.09 -14.70 4.87
N CYS A 118 1.23 -14.55 4.77
CA CYS A 118 2.03 -15.01 3.65
C CYS A 118 1.57 -14.50 2.30
N SER A 119 1.04 -13.27 2.32
CA SER A 119 0.56 -12.53 1.16
C SER A 119 1.21 -11.15 1.12
N SER A 120 1.11 -10.46 -0.01
CA SER A 120 1.76 -9.15 -0.19
C SER A 120 0.91 -8.00 0.36
N ASN A 121 0.83 -7.84 1.67
CA ASN A 121 0.12 -6.71 2.30
C ASN A 121 1.04 -5.59 2.79
N THR A 122 2.33 -5.61 2.43
CA THR A 122 3.24 -4.49 2.69
C THR A 122 4.20 -4.38 1.51
N PHE A 123 4.59 -3.16 1.14
CA PHE A 123 5.55 -2.93 0.08
C PHE A 123 6.54 -1.82 0.40
N MET A 124 7.71 -1.87 -0.22
CA MET A 124 8.70 -0.82 -0.20
C MET A 124 8.81 -0.16 -1.58
N PRO A 125 8.64 1.17 -1.69
CA PRO A 125 8.91 1.89 -2.91
C PRO A 125 10.43 1.96 -3.14
N VAL A 126 10.86 1.55 -4.32
CA VAL A 126 12.26 1.56 -4.76
C VAL A 126 12.32 2.21 -6.14
N MET A 127 13.22 3.17 -6.29
CA MET A 127 13.46 3.86 -7.55
C MET A 127 14.89 3.66 -8.00
N VAL A 128 15.07 3.44 -9.31
CA VAL A 128 16.39 3.40 -9.95
C VAL A 128 16.40 4.27 -11.19
N ASP A 129 17.41 5.12 -11.30
CA ASP A 129 17.59 5.98 -12.46
C ASP A 129 18.44 5.34 -13.57
N TYR A 130 18.60 6.08 -14.67
CA TYR A 130 19.35 5.62 -15.84
C TYR A 130 20.87 5.48 -15.61
N HIS A 131 21.38 6.02 -14.51
CA HIS A 131 22.76 5.88 -14.07
C HIS A 131 22.95 4.75 -13.06
N GLY A 132 21.86 4.10 -12.63
CA GLY A 132 21.89 3.06 -11.62
C GLY A 132 21.98 3.60 -10.21
N LYS A 133 21.58 4.86 -10.00
CA LYS A 133 21.38 5.40 -8.65
C LYS A 133 20.10 4.82 -8.07
N TRP A 134 20.20 4.21 -6.90
CA TRP A 134 19.08 3.61 -6.19
C TRP A 134 18.64 4.46 -5.03
N GLU A 135 17.32 4.62 -4.89
CA GLU A 135 16.67 5.29 -3.77
C GLU A 135 15.51 4.41 -3.30
N TYR A 136 15.25 4.37 -2.00
CA TYR A 136 14.12 3.64 -1.44
C TYR A 136 13.49 4.38 -0.27
N GLY A 137 12.19 4.12 -0.09
CA GLY A 137 11.37 4.77 0.93
C GLY A 137 11.06 3.85 2.08
N ARG A 138 10.24 4.36 3.01
CA ARG A 138 9.65 3.55 4.08
C ARG A 138 8.68 2.52 3.52
N PHE A 139 8.50 1.42 4.25
CA PHE A 139 7.44 0.46 3.99
C PHE A 139 6.06 1.13 4.11
N ILE A 140 5.13 0.67 3.29
CA ILE A 140 3.74 1.11 3.25
C ILE A 140 2.87 -0.14 3.33
N ASP A 141 1.83 -0.06 4.15
CA ASP A 141 0.91 -1.15 4.38
C ASP A 141 -0.21 -1.20 3.32
N GLY A 142 -0.75 -2.39 3.11
CA GLY A 142 -1.71 -2.75 2.06
C GLY A 142 -1.07 -3.08 0.72
N GLU A 143 -1.84 -3.73 -0.15
CA GLU A 143 -1.47 -3.99 -1.54
C GLU A 143 -1.73 -2.74 -2.40
N PRO A 144 -0.81 -2.33 -3.29
CA PRO A 144 -1.04 -1.26 -4.27
C PRO A 144 -2.19 -1.60 -5.25
N THR A 145 -3.29 -0.86 -5.21
CA THR A 145 -4.48 -1.09 -6.05
C THR A 145 -4.60 -0.08 -7.19
N LEU A 146 -4.27 1.19 -6.96
CA LEU A 146 -4.34 2.26 -7.95
C LEU A 146 -3.14 3.18 -7.85
N LEU A 147 -2.51 3.49 -8.99
CA LEU A 147 -1.47 4.52 -9.08
C LEU A 147 -1.78 5.47 -10.23
N VAL A 148 -2.00 6.74 -9.90
CA VAL A 148 -2.37 7.78 -10.87
C VAL A 148 -1.47 9.00 -10.75
N LYS A 149 -1.37 9.78 -11.83
CA LYS A 149 -0.69 11.07 -11.86
C LYS A 149 -1.70 12.19 -11.65
N GLY A 150 -1.46 13.03 -10.65
CA GLY A 150 -2.22 14.24 -10.39
C GLY A 150 -1.91 15.34 -11.41
N SER A 151 -2.75 16.37 -11.45
CA SER A 151 -2.59 17.55 -12.31
C SER A 151 -1.35 18.42 -11.96
N ASP A 152 -0.69 18.15 -10.83
CA ASP A 152 0.61 18.71 -10.43
C ASP A 152 1.80 17.80 -10.74
N ASN A 153 1.59 16.74 -11.53
CA ASN A 153 2.55 15.67 -11.76
C ASN A 153 2.91 14.82 -10.53
N ALA A 154 2.31 15.04 -9.37
CA ALA A 154 2.50 14.18 -8.22
C ALA A 154 1.86 12.81 -8.45
N LEU A 155 2.42 11.77 -7.86
CA LEU A 155 1.89 10.43 -7.85
C LEU A 155 0.89 10.28 -6.71
N TRP A 156 -0.22 9.61 -6.98
CA TRP A 156 -1.25 9.28 -6.00
C TRP A 156 -1.49 7.79 -6.01
N LEU A 157 -1.32 7.17 -4.85
CA LEU A 157 -1.33 5.73 -4.67
C LEU A 157 -2.43 5.36 -3.68
N ASN A 158 -3.34 4.49 -4.09
CA ASN A 158 -4.19 3.76 -3.17
C ASN A 158 -3.51 2.43 -2.81
N SER A 159 -3.49 2.11 -1.52
CA SER A 159 -3.21 0.76 -1.05
C SER A 159 -4.35 0.25 -0.18
N GLN A 160 -4.50 -1.06 -0.11
CA GLN A 160 -5.55 -1.69 0.67
C GLN A 160 -5.16 -3.10 1.11
N TRP A 161 -5.48 -3.41 2.36
CA TRP A 161 -5.44 -4.76 2.87
C TRP A 161 -6.60 -5.59 2.32
N GLN A 162 -6.31 -6.84 1.97
CA GLN A 162 -7.32 -7.77 1.42
C GLN A 162 -8.01 -8.57 2.55
N ILE A 163 -8.40 -7.89 3.64
CA ILE A 163 -9.02 -8.52 4.82
C ILE A 163 -10.28 -7.74 5.21
N GLU A 164 -11.30 -8.46 5.69
CA GLU A 164 -12.53 -7.89 6.24
C GLU A 164 -12.25 -6.84 7.32
N GLY A 165 -12.96 -5.71 7.26
CA GLY A 165 -12.87 -4.63 8.25
C GLY A 165 -11.67 -3.71 8.07
N THR A 166 -10.89 -3.88 7.00
CA THR A 166 -9.84 -2.94 6.61
C THR A 166 -10.35 -1.96 5.56
N TYR A 167 -9.77 -0.75 5.57
CA TYR A 167 -10.19 0.35 4.73
C TYR A 167 -9.05 0.77 3.79
N PRO A 168 -9.36 1.35 2.62
CA PRO A 168 -8.34 1.86 1.71
C PRO A 168 -7.54 2.98 2.37
N SER A 169 -6.26 3.07 2.00
CA SER A 169 -5.37 4.17 2.36
C SER A 169 -4.97 4.95 1.11
N LEU A 170 -4.75 6.26 1.24
CA LEU A 170 -4.35 7.12 0.13
C LEU A 170 -3.01 7.77 0.43
N TYR A 171 -2.10 7.74 -0.53
CA TYR A 171 -0.78 8.32 -0.41
C TYR A 171 -0.49 9.25 -1.59
N ARG A 172 0.33 10.27 -1.35
CA ARG A 172 0.85 11.18 -2.37
C ARG A 172 2.37 11.23 -2.32
N SER A 173 3.01 11.25 -3.49
CA SER A 173 4.45 11.40 -3.63
C SER A 173 4.81 12.34 -4.78
N THR A 174 5.93 13.05 -4.66
CA THR A 174 6.48 13.88 -5.75
C THR A 174 7.72 13.28 -6.40
N ASP A 175 8.29 12.22 -5.82
CA ASP A 175 9.54 11.58 -6.26
C ASP A 175 9.42 10.06 -6.47
N GLY A 176 8.30 9.45 -6.08
CA GLY A 176 8.03 8.02 -6.12
C GLY A 176 8.57 7.23 -4.92
N VAL A 177 9.32 7.86 -4.02
CA VAL A 177 10.03 7.21 -2.92
C VAL A 177 9.49 7.69 -1.57
N GLN A 178 9.27 8.99 -1.42
CA GLN A 178 8.65 9.58 -0.25
C GLN A 178 7.14 9.70 -0.44
N TRP A 179 6.40 8.99 0.39
CA TRP A 179 4.94 8.97 0.35
C TRP A 179 4.37 9.59 1.61
N GLN A 180 3.56 10.64 1.43
CA GLN A 180 2.74 11.24 2.47
C GLN A 180 1.38 10.54 2.47
N GLU A 181 0.96 10.02 3.62
CA GLU A 181 -0.40 9.53 3.79
C GLU A 181 -1.39 10.70 3.83
N ILE A 182 -2.51 10.53 3.14
CA ILE A 182 -3.59 11.49 3.02
C ILE A 182 -4.79 10.96 3.78
N THR A 183 -5.21 11.69 4.81
CA THR A 183 -6.40 11.34 5.57
C THR A 183 -7.65 11.38 4.68
N LEU A 184 -8.30 10.22 4.59
CA LEU A 184 -9.53 10.02 3.81
C LEU A 184 -10.77 10.60 4.54
N PRO A 185 -11.90 10.82 3.83
CA PRO A 185 -13.13 11.29 4.47
C PRO A 185 -13.64 10.32 5.52
N GLU A 186 -14.06 10.79 6.69
CA GLU A 186 -14.67 9.92 7.71
C GLU A 186 -16.17 9.67 7.43
N ASN A 187 -16.75 8.66 8.08
CA ASN A 187 -18.20 8.34 8.03
C ASN A 187 -18.75 8.01 6.63
N ARG A 188 -17.92 7.41 5.77
CA ARG A 188 -18.35 6.89 4.47
C ARG A 188 -19.34 5.76 4.71
N ASN A 189 -20.53 5.82 4.11
CA ASN A 189 -21.60 4.83 4.30
C ASN A 189 -21.69 3.92 3.08
N VAL A 190 -20.55 3.32 2.75
CA VAL A 190 -20.39 2.48 1.57
C VAL A 190 -20.59 1.01 1.94
N ASP A 191 -19.79 0.50 2.85
CA ASP A 191 -19.86 -0.89 3.34
C ASP A 191 -19.30 -0.95 4.77
N CYS A 192 -19.76 -1.90 5.58
CA CYS A 192 -19.23 -2.12 6.92
C CYS A 192 -17.84 -2.76 6.92
N CYS A 193 -17.54 -3.48 5.85
CA CYS A 193 -16.66 -4.63 5.92
C CYS A 193 -15.70 -4.68 4.72
N PHE A 194 -16.13 -4.25 3.54
CA PHE A 194 -15.30 -4.15 2.33
C PHE A 194 -15.59 -2.88 1.52
N GLU A 195 -14.85 -1.83 1.81
CA GLU A 195 -14.88 -0.58 1.06
C GLU A 195 -13.65 -0.48 0.13
N TRP A 196 -13.83 0.01 -1.10
CA TRP A 196 -12.77 0.16 -2.09
C TRP A 196 -12.68 1.61 -2.56
N LEU A 197 -11.49 2.20 -2.57
CA LEU A 197 -11.23 3.42 -3.34
C LEU A 197 -10.98 3.03 -4.80
N THR A 198 -11.98 3.17 -5.65
CA THR A 198 -11.94 2.66 -7.04
C THR A 198 -11.53 3.72 -8.06
N GLN A 199 -11.54 4.99 -7.68
CA GLN A 199 -11.14 6.08 -8.58
C GLN A 199 -10.58 7.29 -7.84
N ILE A 200 -9.54 7.88 -8.41
CA ILE A 200 -8.98 9.18 -8.02
C ILE A 200 -8.99 10.07 -9.28
N CYS A 201 -9.76 11.15 -9.26
CA CYS A 201 -9.92 12.09 -10.37
C CYS A 201 -9.35 13.46 -10.02
N PHE A 202 -8.85 14.17 -11.04
CA PHE A 202 -8.39 15.54 -10.93
C PHE A 202 -9.10 16.45 -11.94
N ASP A 203 -9.53 17.61 -11.48
CA ASP A 203 -10.02 18.72 -12.30
C ASP A 203 -9.40 20.02 -11.76
N GLY A 204 -8.37 20.52 -12.45
CA GLY A 204 -7.57 21.65 -11.96
C GLY A 204 -7.02 21.37 -10.55
N LEU A 205 -7.48 22.13 -9.55
CA LEU A 205 -7.12 21.96 -8.14
C LEU A 205 -8.03 20.99 -7.38
N ARG A 206 -9.16 20.59 -7.96
CA ARG A 206 -10.13 19.69 -7.31
C ARG A 206 -9.67 18.26 -7.43
N ILE A 207 -9.92 17.51 -6.36
CA ILE A 207 -9.62 16.09 -6.25
C ILE A 207 -10.91 15.41 -5.84
N ARG A 208 -11.31 14.40 -6.62
CA ARG A 208 -12.51 13.61 -6.35
C ARG A 208 -12.11 12.15 -6.16
N LEU A 209 -12.65 11.54 -5.11
CA LEU A 209 -12.52 10.12 -4.81
C LEU A 209 -13.85 9.42 -5.04
N LYS A 210 -13.80 8.20 -5.57
CA LYS A 210 -14.95 7.31 -5.69
C LYS A 210 -14.72 6.09 -4.81
N PHE A 211 -15.69 5.81 -3.93
CA PHE A 211 -15.68 4.63 -3.08
C PHE A 211 -16.81 3.69 -3.47
N ASP A 212 -16.53 2.39 -3.56
CA ASP A 212 -17.50 1.34 -3.84
C ASP A 212 -17.50 0.28 -2.73
N GLY A 213 -18.67 -0.28 -2.43
CA GLY A 213 -18.86 -1.29 -1.39
C GLY A 213 -19.19 -2.65 -2.00
N ASP A 214 -18.48 -3.69 -1.59
CA ASP A 214 -18.59 -5.00 -2.22
C ASP A 214 -19.97 -5.67 -1.97
N SER A 215 -20.51 -5.54 -0.75
CA SER A 215 -21.76 -6.21 -0.37
C SER A 215 -23.02 -5.38 -0.62
N THR A 216 -22.90 -4.06 -0.65
CA THR A 216 -24.04 -3.14 -0.67
C THR A 216 -24.37 -2.58 -2.06
N ASN A 217 -23.45 -2.72 -3.03
CA ASN A 217 -23.48 -1.99 -4.31
C ASN A 217 -23.63 -0.47 -4.15
N LYS A 218 -23.32 0.09 -2.98
CA LYS A 218 -23.33 1.53 -2.77
C LYS A 218 -22.05 2.14 -3.33
N THR A 219 -22.21 3.34 -3.88
CA THR A 219 -21.11 4.18 -4.34
C THR A 219 -21.23 5.54 -3.67
N GLU A 220 -20.12 6.05 -3.15
CA GLU A 220 -20.03 7.43 -2.68
C GLU A 220 -18.92 8.19 -3.39
N TYR A 221 -19.12 9.51 -3.52
CA TYR A 221 -18.14 10.41 -4.09
C TYR A 221 -17.81 11.51 -3.09
N TRP A 222 -16.53 11.80 -2.96
CA TRP A 222 -16.03 12.80 -2.05
C TRP A 222 -15.08 13.73 -2.78
N VAL A 223 -15.22 15.03 -2.54
CA VAL A 223 -14.43 16.06 -3.19
C VAL A 223 -13.69 16.92 -2.17
N THR A 224 -12.49 17.33 -2.54
CA THR A 224 -11.73 18.37 -1.85
C THR A 224 -10.89 19.15 -2.85
N GLU A 225 -10.13 20.13 -2.37
CA GLU A 225 -9.16 20.88 -3.16
C GLU A 225 -7.74 20.56 -2.71
N ARG A 226 -6.77 20.62 -3.64
CA ARG A 226 -5.37 20.29 -3.38
C ARG A 226 -4.72 21.08 -2.22
N PRO A 227 -4.96 22.39 -2.04
CA PRO A 227 -4.40 23.08 -0.86
C PRO A 227 -5.00 22.58 0.47
N ASN A 228 -6.16 21.94 0.41
CA ASN A 228 -6.88 21.43 1.57
C ASN A 228 -6.46 19.98 1.90
N VAL A 229 -6.38 19.12 0.89
CA VAL A 229 -6.02 17.71 1.04
C VAL A 229 -4.64 17.47 1.66
N LEU A 230 -3.73 18.44 1.51
CA LEU A 230 -2.37 18.37 2.04
C LEU A 230 -2.27 18.84 3.50
N LYS A 231 -3.37 19.28 4.10
CA LYS A 231 -3.41 19.65 5.52
C LYS A 231 -3.49 18.39 6.39
N PRO A 232 -3.08 18.48 7.68
CA PRO A 232 -3.19 17.35 8.60
C PRO A 232 -4.63 16.82 8.76
N ILE A 233 -5.63 17.70 8.62
CA ILE A 233 -7.04 17.35 8.63
C ILE A 233 -7.69 17.95 7.37
N PRO A 234 -7.75 17.17 6.27
CA PRO A 234 -8.46 17.54 5.05
C PRO A 234 -9.95 17.74 5.31
N LYS A 235 -10.52 18.75 4.64
CA LYS A 235 -11.97 18.95 4.55
C LYS A 235 -12.46 18.27 3.28
N TRP A 236 -13.16 17.17 3.46
CA TRP A 236 -13.85 16.47 2.40
C TRP A 236 -15.32 16.86 2.39
N HIS A 237 -15.90 16.94 1.19
CA HIS A 237 -17.32 17.18 0.98
C HIS A 237 -17.92 16.01 0.22
N GLN A 238 -18.95 15.39 0.78
CA GLN A 238 -19.69 14.33 0.11
C GLN A 238 -20.52 14.94 -1.02
N LEU A 239 -20.54 14.30 -2.18
CA LEU A 239 -21.44 14.63 -3.27
C LEU A 239 -22.71 13.79 -3.13
N ASN A 240 -23.80 14.42 -2.66
CA ASN A 240 -25.06 13.75 -2.32
C ASN A 240 -25.76 13.13 -3.54
N HIS A 241 -25.49 13.64 -4.73
CA HIS A 241 -25.80 13.01 -6.01
C HIS A 241 -24.68 13.38 -6.97
N VAL A 242 -24.20 12.41 -7.75
CA VAL A 242 -23.50 12.75 -8.98
C VAL A 242 -24.56 13.36 -9.87
N ASP A 243 -24.57 14.68 -10.03
CA ASP A 243 -25.12 15.25 -11.25
C ASP A 243 -24.39 14.55 -12.39
N LYS A 244 -25.03 13.54 -12.99
CA LYS A 244 -24.48 12.74 -14.10
C LYS A 244 -24.01 13.62 -15.27
N GLU A 245 -24.42 14.89 -15.27
CA GLU A 245 -24.00 15.92 -16.21
C GLU A 245 -22.60 16.53 -15.91
N ILE A 246 -22.03 16.32 -14.71
CA ILE A 246 -20.68 16.79 -14.28
C ILE A 246 -19.64 15.64 -14.30
N GLU A 247 -20.03 14.46 -14.77
CA GLU A 247 -19.13 13.33 -14.99
C GLU A 247 -17.99 13.54 -16.03
N PRO A 248 -18.04 14.46 -17.04
CA PRO A 248 -17.05 14.46 -18.11
C PRO A 248 -15.64 14.95 -17.73
N GLU A 249 -15.42 15.58 -16.58
CA GLU A 249 -14.13 16.16 -16.19
C GLU A 249 -13.34 15.31 -15.18
N CYS A 250 -13.40 13.99 -15.29
CA CYS A 250 -12.45 13.12 -14.60
C CYS A 250 -11.20 12.91 -15.46
N LEU A 251 -10.15 13.71 -15.22
CA LEU A 251 -8.84 13.39 -15.77
C LEU A 251 -8.20 12.30 -14.91
N PHE A 252 -8.41 11.05 -15.32
CA PHE A 252 -7.69 9.88 -14.81
C PHE A 252 -6.48 9.62 -15.70
N VAL A 253 -5.28 9.90 -15.17
CA VAL A 253 -4.03 9.63 -15.87
C VAL A 253 -3.32 8.48 -15.15
N PRO A 254 -3.47 7.22 -15.62
CA PRO A 254 -2.79 6.10 -14.99
C PRO A 254 -1.28 6.27 -15.15
N VAL A 255 -0.53 5.97 -14.10
CA VAL A 255 0.93 5.86 -14.25
C VAL A 255 1.21 4.58 -15.03
N THR A 256 1.85 4.71 -16.18
CA THR A 256 2.05 3.57 -17.07
C THR A 256 3.34 2.83 -16.72
N LYS A 257 3.40 1.55 -17.09
CA LYS A 257 4.65 0.76 -17.12
C LYS A 257 5.68 1.35 -18.09
N GLY A 258 5.25 2.21 -19.01
CA GLY A 258 6.08 2.86 -20.01
C GLY A 258 6.83 1.85 -20.87
N ASN A 259 8.10 2.14 -21.14
CA ASN A 259 8.98 1.32 -21.99
C ASN A 259 9.73 0.22 -21.22
N TRP A 260 9.50 0.10 -19.91
CA TRP A 260 10.11 -0.93 -19.10
C TRP A 260 9.40 -2.27 -19.33
N ILE A 261 10.18 -3.31 -19.61
CA ILE A 261 9.68 -4.67 -19.80
C ILE A 261 10.15 -5.53 -18.65
N ARG A 262 9.21 -6.08 -17.88
CA ARG A 262 9.49 -7.09 -16.85
C ARG A 262 9.59 -8.47 -17.49
N GLN A 263 10.68 -9.17 -17.21
CA GLN A 263 10.92 -10.55 -17.60
C GLN A 263 11.20 -11.36 -16.33
N ALA A 264 10.35 -12.35 -16.08
CA ALA A 264 10.57 -13.36 -15.06
C ALA A 264 10.70 -14.70 -15.79
N SER A 265 11.79 -15.43 -15.51
CA SER A 265 11.97 -16.80 -15.99
C SER A 265 11.77 -17.76 -14.82
N GLU A 266 11.09 -18.87 -15.05
CA GLU A 266 10.92 -19.93 -14.06
C GLU A 266 12.26 -20.57 -13.66
N ASN A 267 13.23 -20.53 -14.58
CA ASN A 267 14.53 -21.20 -14.43
C ASN A 267 15.60 -20.32 -13.76
N THR A 268 15.27 -19.06 -13.42
CA THR A 268 16.23 -18.13 -12.80
C THR A 268 15.69 -17.57 -11.50
N ALA A 269 16.58 -17.43 -10.51
CA ALA A 269 16.29 -16.74 -9.24
C ALA A 269 16.22 -15.20 -9.36
N GLU A 270 16.05 -14.69 -10.58
CA GLU A 270 16.16 -13.28 -10.91
C GLU A 270 14.94 -12.81 -11.69
N ILE A 271 14.54 -11.58 -11.43
CA ILE A 271 13.56 -10.83 -12.21
C ILE A 271 14.30 -9.68 -12.86
N ARG A 272 14.09 -9.50 -14.17
CA ARG A 272 14.78 -8.50 -14.98
C ARG A 272 13.79 -7.45 -15.46
N PHE A 273 14.15 -6.19 -15.34
CA PHE A 273 13.45 -5.06 -15.94
C PHE A 273 14.35 -4.47 -17.00
N GLN A 274 13.88 -4.41 -18.24
CA GLN A 274 14.68 -3.95 -19.36
C GLN A 274 14.08 -2.69 -19.97
N LEU A 275 14.93 -1.70 -20.22
CA LEU A 275 14.61 -0.49 -20.96
C LEU A 275 15.55 -0.41 -22.16
N LYS A 276 14.98 -0.40 -23.37
CA LYS A 276 15.73 -0.18 -24.60
C LYS A 276 15.77 1.31 -24.92
N GLN A 277 16.98 1.88 -25.01
CA GLN A 277 17.20 3.26 -25.45
C GLN A 277 18.26 3.27 -26.54
N ASN A 278 17.86 3.64 -27.76
CA ASN A 278 18.71 3.59 -28.94
C ASN A 278 19.34 2.19 -29.10
N ASP A 279 20.66 2.12 -29.19
CA ASP A 279 21.44 0.89 -29.32
C ASP A 279 21.88 0.28 -27.97
N HIS A 280 21.39 0.83 -26.85
CA HIS A 280 21.71 0.36 -25.50
C HIS A 280 20.50 -0.26 -24.82
N VAL A 281 20.76 -1.36 -24.09
CA VAL A 281 19.78 -1.96 -23.19
C VAL A 281 20.22 -1.70 -21.76
N LEU A 282 19.36 -1.03 -21.00
CA LEU A 282 19.47 -0.93 -19.56
C LEU A 282 18.73 -2.11 -18.92
N THR A 283 19.39 -2.87 -18.07
CA THR A 283 18.80 -4.00 -17.34
C THR A 283 18.93 -3.78 -15.84
N VAL A 284 17.80 -3.77 -15.15
CA VAL A 284 17.71 -3.80 -13.70
C VAL A 284 17.37 -5.22 -13.26
N ILE A 285 18.10 -5.76 -12.28
CA ILE A 285 17.91 -7.14 -11.81
C ILE A 285 17.63 -7.13 -10.32
N ILE A 286 16.54 -7.78 -9.92
CA ILE A 286 16.21 -8.04 -8.52
C ILE A 286 16.10 -9.56 -8.28
N PRO A 287 16.37 -10.06 -7.06
CA PRO A 287 16.10 -11.45 -6.73
C PRO A 287 14.59 -11.73 -6.76
N LYS A 288 14.21 -12.94 -7.15
CA LYS A 288 12.80 -13.40 -7.10
C LYS A 288 12.39 -13.79 -5.68
N TRP A 289 13.35 -14.23 -4.87
CA TRP A 289 13.10 -14.70 -3.51
C TRP A 289 14.24 -14.34 -2.56
N ILE A 290 13.90 -14.25 -1.29
CA ILE A 290 14.81 -14.18 -0.15
C ILE A 290 14.79 -15.54 0.54
N SER A 291 15.96 -16.06 0.90
CA SER A 291 16.04 -17.29 1.71
C SER A 291 15.89 -16.95 3.19
N VAL A 292 15.06 -17.71 3.89
CA VAL A 292 15.02 -17.73 5.35
C VAL A 292 16.27 -18.45 5.82
N GLU A 293 17.06 -17.81 6.69
CA GLU A 293 18.30 -18.36 7.25
C GLU A 293 18.05 -18.91 8.65
#